data_AF-A0A4V3I2V3-F1
#
_entry.id   AF-A0A4V3I2V3-F1
#
_cell.length_a   1.000
_cell.length_b   1.000
_cell.length_c   1.000
_cell.angle_alpha   90.00
_cell.angle_beta   90.00
_cell.angle_gamma   90.00
#
_symmetry.space_group_name_H-M   'P 1'
#
loop_
_entity.id
_entity.type
_entity.pdbx_description
1 polymer ?
#
loop_
_entity_poly.entity_id
_entity_poly.type
_entity_poly.pdbx_seq_one_letter_code
_entity_poly.pdbx_strand_id
1 'polypeptide(L)'
;MSYYDIDSILTDAEVCPSPISLLVMTLLPSLILYAYGSTDGDQKVPCKFELDLADLGYLDNNPNEPLKAGTQMSLPLWLAEMLALAGTGEESKAPVTLNLPDALSNRVMQALKADPRAVTVRDQSAHFYGLGTRILDLFDDRELSEAMRKTFVTRAAEIALHARKGGDDAVGGSSEEFLRGLDEWERVLFRKAHDGTKASKEWMDKVKKH
;
A
#
# COMPACT_ATOMS: atom_id res chain seq x y z
N MET A 1 -0.87 1.58 -14.84
CA MET A 1 -1.38 0.29 -15.35
C MET A 1 -2.21 0.57 -16.61
N SER A 2 -2.20 -0.31 -17.62
CA SER A 2 -2.99 -0.14 -18.86
C SER A 2 -4.43 -0.63 -18.69
N TYR A 3 -5.39 0.00 -19.37
CA TYR A 3 -6.83 -0.30 -19.41
C TYR A 3 -7.23 -1.79 -19.61
N TYR A 4 -6.32 -2.67 -20.03
CA TYR A 4 -6.57 -4.10 -20.28
C TYR A 4 -6.15 -5.03 -19.15
N ASP A 5 -5.85 -4.52 -17.95
CA ASP A 5 -5.54 -5.35 -16.80
C ASP A 5 -6.82 -5.97 -16.22
N ILE A 6 -6.89 -7.29 -16.13
CA ILE A 6 -8.12 -8.04 -15.79
C ILE A 6 -8.57 -7.74 -14.36
N ASP A 7 -7.61 -7.51 -13.46
CA ASP A 7 -7.87 -7.13 -12.06
C ASP A 7 -8.49 -5.72 -11.97
N SER A 8 -8.23 -4.85 -12.95
CA SER A 8 -8.85 -3.53 -13.05
C SER A 8 -10.31 -3.60 -13.51
N ILE A 9 -10.66 -4.56 -14.38
CA ILE A 9 -12.02 -4.73 -14.93
C ILE A 9 -12.96 -5.35 -13.89
N LEU A 10 -12.45 -6.26 -13.06
CA LEU A 10 -13.23 -6.88 -11.98
C LEU A 10 -13.52 -5.89 -10.83
N THR A 11 -12.70 -4.87 -10.67
CA THR A 11 -12.86 -3.83 -9.65
C THR A 11 -13.95 -2.80 -10.01
N ASP A 12 -14.14 -2.50 -11.31
CA ASP A 12 -15.21 -1.60 -11.79
C ASP A 12 -16.62 -2.21 -11.71
N ALA A 13 -16.73 -3.54 -11.59
CA ALA A 13 -18.01 -4.24 -11.61
C ALA A 13 -18.82 -4.15 -10.29
N GLU A 14 -18.23 -3.66 -9.20
CA GLU A 14 -18.91 -3.60 -7.88
C GLU A 14 -19.48 -2.23 -7.47
N VAL A 15 -19.45 -1.19 -8.31
CA VAL A 15 -20.10 0.09 -7.98
C VAL A 15 -21.26 0.41 -8.92
N CYS A 16 -22.48 0.21 -8.39
CA CYS A 16 -23.73 0.64 -9.00
C CYS A 16 -24.04 2.14 -8.72
N PRO A 17 -24.95 2.76 -9.50
CA PRO A 17 -24.72 4.03 -10.17
C PRO A 17 -25.36 5.23 -9.47
N SER A 18 -24.75 6.42 -9.62
CA SER A 18 -25.54 7.65 -9.80
C SER A 18 -24.73 8.73 -10.54
N PRO A 19 -25.37 9.58 -11.36
CA PRO A 19 -24.68 10.57 -12.16
C PRO A 19 -24.78 11.94 -11.48
N ILE A 20 -23.67 12.56 -11.03
CA ILE A 20 -23.60 14.02 -10.88
C ILE A 20 -22.13 14.50 -10.93
N SER A 21 -21.92 15.48 -11.80
CA SER A 21 -20.84 16.48 -11.87
C SER A 21 -19.49 16.08 -12.48
N LEU A 22 -19.43 16.25 -13.80
CA LEU A 22 -18.33 16.02 -14.72
C LEU A 22 -17.39 17.25 -14.87
N LEU A 23 -17.15 18.05 -13.82
CA LEU A 23 -16.45 19.33 -13.96
C LEU A 23 -15.16 19.51 -13.13
N VAL A 24 -14.67 18.49 -12.44
CA VAL A 24 -13.43 18.58 -11.63
C VAL A 24 -12.24 17.80 -12.25
N MET A 25 -12.39 17.23 -13.44
CA MET A 25 -11.47 16.17 -13.92
C MET A 25 -10.36 16.54 -14.90
N THR A 26 -10.15 17.80 -15.31
CA THR A 26 -9.26 18.04 -16.46
C THR A 26 -7.80 18.33 -16.16
N LEU A 27 -7.34 18.42 -14.91
CA LEU A 27 -5.91 18.68 -14.63
C LEU A 27 -5.26 17.90 -13.46
N LEU A 28 -5.98 16.97 -12.82
CA LEU A 28 -5.40 16.05 -11.82
C LEU A 28 -5.65 14.53 -12.06
N PRO A 29 -5.82 13.99 -13.29
CA PRO A 29 -6.15 12.57 -13.42
C PRO A 29 -5.01 11.63 -13.00
N SER A 30 -3.74 12.05 -13.13
CA SER A 30 -2.61 11.15 -12.88
C SER A 30 -2.41 10.81 -11.41
N LEU A 31 -2.79 11.69 -10.47
CA LEU A 31 -2.72 11.40 -9.04
C LEU A 31 -4.00 10.73 -8.52
N ILE A 32 -5.18 11.18 -8.99
CA ILE A 32 -6.47 10.67 -8.49
C ILE A 32 -6.77 9.25 -9.01
N LEU A 33 -6.31 8.88 -10.22
CA LEU A 33 -6.51 7.52 -10.74
C LEU A 33 -5.50 6.50 -10.17
N TYR A 34 -4.32 6.95 -9.74
CA TYR A 34 -3.41 6.10 -8.98
C TYR A 34 -3.97 5.81 -7.57
N ALA A 35 -4.89 6.66 -7.05
CA ALA A 35 -5.54 6.52 -5.76
C ALA A 35 -6.47 5.29 -5.63
N TYR A 36 -7.16 4.91 -6.71
CA TYR A 36 -8.23 3.90 -6.68
C TYR A 36 -7.81 2.45 -6.94
N GLY A 37 -6.52 2.18 -7.20
CA GLY A 37 -6.04 0.83 -7.56
C GLY A 37 -5.54 -0.03 -6.39
N SER A 38 -5.73 0.38 -5.14
CA SER A 38 -5.26 -0.38 -3.98
C SER A 38 -6.44 -0.85 -3.15
N THR A 39 -6.50 -2.16 -2.88
CA THR A 39 -7.47 -2.82 -2.00
C THR A 39 -7.29 -2.44 -0.52
N ASP A 40 -6.80 -1.23 -0.23
CA ASP A 40 -6.45 -0.69 1.09
C ASP A 40 -7.69 -0.22 1.88
N GLY A 41 -8.84 -0.84 1.67
CA GLY A 41 -10.07 -0.54 2.41
C GLY A 41 -9.97 -0.87 3.91
N ASP A 42 -9.03 -1.74 4.29
CA ASP A 42 -8.94 -2.30 5.64
C ASP A 42 -7.85 -1.67 6.53
N GLN A 43 -6.86 -0.97 5.97
CA GLN A 43 -5.80 -0.40 6.80
C GLN A 43 -6.30 0.86 7.50
N LYS A 44 -6.57 0.72 8.79
CA LYS A 44 -7.00 1.84 9.64
C LYS A 44 -5.78 2.65 10.09
N VAL A 45 -5.86 3.96 9.91
CA VAL A 45 -4.83 4.93 10.31
C VAL A 45 -5.35 5.74 11.50
N PRO A 46 -4.54 5.90 12.56
CA PRO A 46 -4.91 6.75 13.69
C PRO A 46 -4.98 8.22 13.26
N CYS A 47 -6.14 8.82 13.42
CA CYS A 47 -6.45 10.19 13.02
C CYS A 47 -6.92 10.98 14.25
N LYS A 48 -6.55 12.26 14.32
CA LYS A 48 -7.05 13.20 15.33
C LYS A 48 -7.80 14.33 14.64
N PHE A 49 -9.07 14.51 14.98
CA PHE A 49 -9.85 15.64 14.49
C PHE A 49 -9.44 16.91 15.23
N GLU A 50 -9.23 18.02 14.52
CA GLU A 50 -8.89 19.32 15.13
C GLU A 50 -10.07 20.30 15.15
N LEU A 51 -11.15 19.98 14.42
CA LEU A 51 -12.34 20.80 14.27
C LEU A 51 -13.58 20.05 14.77
N ASP A 52 -14.56 20.81 15.28
CA ASP A 52 -15.89 20.29 15.56
C ASP A 52 -16.61 20.08 14.22
N LEU A 53 -17.03 18.84 13.93
CA LEU A 53 -17.70 18.48 12.68
C LEU A 53 -19.14 18.05 12.97
N ALA A 54 -20.10 18.86 12.52
CA ALA A 54 -21.51 18.49 12.54
C ALA A 54 -21.78 17.30 11.59
N ASP A 55 -22.76 16.47 11.94
CA ASP A 55 -23.24 15.33 11.15
C ASP A 55 -22.25 14.17 10.92
N LEU A 56 -21.06 14.20 11.52
CA LEU A 56 -20.02 13.16 11.44
C LEU A 56 -19.95 12.25 12.68
N GLY A 57 -20.90 12.35 13.61
CA GLY A 57 -20.96 11.54 14.83
C GLY A 57 -21.12 10.03 14.59
N TYR A 58 -21.62 9.61 13.43
CA TYR A 58 -21.70 8.18 13.08
C TYR A 58 -20.33 7.50 13.01
N LEU A 59 -19.26 8.27 12.79
CA LEU A 59 -17.88 7.77 12.83
C LEU A 59 -17.46 7.34 14.25
N ASP A 60 -18.00 7.99 15.29
CA ASP A 60 -17.74 7.70 16.70
C ASP A 60 -18.85 6.83 17.35
N ASN A 61 -19.65 6.13 16.52
CA ASN A 61 -20.83 5.37 16.95
C ASN A 61 -21.91 6.20 17.69
N ASN A 62 -21.88 7.54 17.57
CA ASN A 62 -22.88 8.43 18.16
C ASN A 62 -23.52 9.32 17.06
N PRO A 63 -24.46 8.79 16.27
CA PRO A 63 -24.98 9.47 15.08
C PRO A 63 -25.76 10.77 15.36
N ASN A 64 -26.17 11.01 16.61
CA ASN A 64 -26.98 12.17 16.99
C ASN A 64 -26.15 13.34 17.54
N GLU A 65 -24.85 13.16 17.74
CA GLU A 65 -23.97 14.21 18.30
C GLU A 65 -22.93 14.67 17.26
N PRO A 66 -22.53 15.95 17.29
CA PRO A 66 -21.41 16.42 16.48
C PRO A 66 -20.10 15.79 16.97
N LEU A 67 -19.20 15.51 16.03
CA LEU A 67 -17.86 15.03 16.37
C LEU A 67 -17.05 16.18 16.95
N LYS A 68 -16.57 16.02 18.18
CA LYS A 68 -15.82 17.06 18.89
C LYS A 68 -14.38 17.18 18.39
N ALA A 69 -13.85 18.39 18.43
CA ALA A 69 -12.44 18.66 18.24
C ALA A 69 -11.62 17.91 19.30
N GLY A 70 -10.52 17.32 18.87
CA GLY A 70 -9.63 16.51 19.68
C GLY A 70 -9.96 15.02 19.70
N THR A 71 -11.08 14.57 19.12
CA THR A 71 -11.43 13.14 19.07
C THR A 71 -10.39 12.37 18.25
N GLN A 72 -9.84 11.32 18.86
CA GLN A 72 -8.91 10.41 18.22
C GLN A 72 -9.65 9.14 17.81
N MET A 73 -9.58 8.78 16.54
CA MET A 73 -10.19 7.56 16.04
C MET A 73 -9.43 6.99 14.85
N SER A 74 -9.66 5.71 14.56
CA SER A 74 -9.03 5.02 13.45
C SER A 74 -9.92 5.12 12.21
N LEU A 75 -9.42 5.74 11.14
CA LEU A 75 -10.15 5.88 9.87
C LEU A 75 -9.49 5.05 8.77
N PRO A 76 -10.24 4.55 7.78
CA PRO A 76 -9.66 4.03 6.56
C PRO A 76 -8.76 5.08 5.87
N LEU A 77 -7.63 4.65 5.32
CA LEU A 77 -6.64 5.53 4.72
C LEU A 77 -7.22 6.45 3.64
N TRP A 78 -8.08 5.93 2.76
CA TRP A 78 -8.69 6.72 1.68
C TRP A 78 -9.50 7.92 2.22
N LEU A 79 -10.23 7.73 3.32
CA LEU A 79 -11.03 8.80 3.92
C LEU A 79 -10.13 9.79 4.64
N ALA A 80 -9.14 9.27 5.35
CA ALA A 80 -8.14 10.04 6.06
C ALA A 80 -7.36 10.98 5.12
N GLU A 81 -6.99 10.50 3.94
CA GLU A 81 -6.35 11.28 2.87
C GLU A 81 -7.25 12.41 2.35
N MET A 82 -8.51 12.09 2.03
CA MET A 82 -9.44 13.11 1.53
C MET A 82 -9.67 14.22 2.56
N LEU A 83 -9.79 13.86 3.84
CA LEU A 83 -9.96 14.83 4.93
C LEU A 83 -8.70 15.65 5.16
N ALA A 84 -7.51 15.05 5.07
CA ALA A 84 -6.24 15.78 5.19
C ALA A 84 -6.05 16.79 4.04
N LEU A 85 -6.40 16.42 2.81
CA LEU A 85 -6.26 17.27 1.62
C LEU A 85 -7.35 18.34 1.51
N ALA A 86 -8.53 18.12 2.09
CA ALA A 86 -9.65 19.07 2.04
C ALA A 86 -9.35 20.43 2.72
N GLY A 87 -8.37 20.50 3.61
CA GLY A 87 -7.94 21.72 4.30
C GLY A 87 -7.02 22.66 3.54
N THR A 88 -6.87 22.51 2.21
CA THR A 88 -5.86 23.24 1.42
C THR A 88 -6.35 24.56 0.83
N GLY A 89 -7.57 25.02 1.17
CA GLY A 89 -8.03 26.37 0.84
C GLY A 89 -7.43 27.42 1.77
N GLU A 90 -6.99 28.57 1.23
CA GLU A 90 -6.11 29.60 1.85
C GLU A 90 -6.47 30.12 3.26
N GLU A 91 -7.62 29.77 3.81
CA GLU A 91 -8.15 30.23 5.12
C GLU A 91 -8.60 29.07 6.05
N SER A 92 -8.56 27.81 5.58
CA SER A 92 -9.17 26.67 6.30
C SER A 92 -8.10 25.78 6.93
N LYS A 93 -8.17 25.55 8.24
CA LYS A 93 -7.33 24.54 8.91
C LYS A 93 -7.72 23.14 8.42
N ALA A 94 -6.73 22.27 8.23
CA ALA A 94 -7.01 20.85 7.96
C ALA A 94 -7.90 20.27 9.07
N PRO A 95 -9.02 19.61 8.72
CA PRO A 95 -9.97 19.10 9.70
C PRO A 95 -9.40 17.95 10.52
N VAL A 96 -8.38 17.25 9.99
CA VAL A 96 -7.79 16.05 10.58
C VAL A 96 -6.27 16.12 10.51
N THR A 97 -5.64 15.82 11.65
CA THR A 97 -4.21 15.51 11.73
C THR A 97 -4.04 13.99 11.65
N LEU A 98 -3.28 13.53 10.66
CA LEU A 98 -2.93 12.12 10.50
C LEU A 98 -1.73 11.79 11.40
N ASN A 99 -1.73 10.59 12.00
CA ASN A 99 -0.55 10.04 12.66
C ASN A 99 -0.03 8.83 11.88
N LEU A 100 1.26 8.55 12.01
CA LEU A 100 1.85 7.37 11.39
C LEU A 100 1.18 6.09 11.91
N PRO A 101 0.76 5.17 11.03
CA PRO A 101 0.19 3.89 11.43
C PRO A 101 1.24 3.00 12.10
N ASP A 102 0.81 2.08 12.96
CA ASP A 102 1.70 1.19 13.73
C ASP A 102 2.66 0.38 12.85
N ALA A 103 2.21 0.02 11.64
CA ALA A 103 3.01 -0.65 10.62
C ALA A 103 4.27 0.14 10.20
N LEU A 104 4.24 1.48 10.32
CA LEU A 104 5.34 2.39 10.04
C LEU A 104 5.86 3.07 11.32
N SER A 105 5.61 2.45 12.47
CA SER A 105 6.11 2.96 13.74
C SER A 105 7.64 3.07 13.76
N ASN A 106 8.16 3.97 14.59
CA ASN A 106 9.61 4.18 14.74
C ASN A 106 10.38 2.88 15.03
N ARG A 107 9.78 1.93 15.76
CA ARG A 107 10.36 0.61 16.03
C ARG A 107 10.59 -0.18 14.73
N VAL A 108 9.59 -0.26 13.87
CA VAL A 108 9.67 -0.96 12.58
C VAL A 108 10.68 -0.26 11.69
N MET A 109 10.66 1.07 11.65
CA MET A 109 11.61 1.86 10.88
C MET A 109 13.06 1.66 11.31
N GLN A 110 13.33 1.60 12.61
CA GLN A 110 14.66 1.29 13.14
C GLN A 110 15.10 -0.13 12.81
N ALA A 111 14.18 -1.11 12.90
CA ALA A 111 14.47 -2.49 12.52
C ALA A 111 14.82 -2.62 11.03
N LEU A 112 14.05 -1.97 10.14
CA LEU A 112 14.29 -1.94 8.70
C LEU A 112 15.62 -1.25 8.34
N LYS A 113 15.98 -0.18 9.06
CA LYS A 113 17.26 0.51 8.88
C LYS A 113 18.45 -0.39 9.26
N ALA A 114 18.31 -1.16 10.34
CA ALA A 114 19.32 -2.09 10.83
C ALA A 114 19.51 -3.28 9.87
N ASP A 115 18.45 -4.05 9.63
CA ASP A 115 18.46 -5.12 8.62
C ASP A 115 17.06 -5.34 8.04
N PRO A 116 16.82 -5.04 6.75
CA PRO A 116 15.52 -5.24 6.11
C PRO A 116 15.15 -6.71 5.89
N ARG A 117 16.10 -7.64 6.01
CA ARG A 117 15.86 -9.09 5.77
C ARG A 117 15.27 -9.77 7.00
N ALA A 118 15.68 -9.33 8.19
CA ALA A 118 15.19 -9.85 9.46
C ALA A 118 13.73 -9.46 9.77
N VAL A 119 13.18 -8.45 9.08
CA VAL A 119 11.81 -7.98 9.29
C VAL A 119 10.86 -8.68 8.33
N THR A 120 9.82 -9.31 8.88
CA THR A 120 8.68 -9.85 8.12
C THR A 120 7.74 -8.69 7.74
N VAL A 121 7.97 -8.13 6.56
CA VAL A 121 7.24 -6.95 6.06
C VAL A 121 5.73 -7.19 6.03
N ARG A 122 5.31 -8.41 5.65
CA ARG A 122 3.89 -8.80 5.62
C ARG A 122 3.20 -8.76 6.99
N ASP A 123 3.93 -9.01 8.08
CA ASP A 123 3.34 -8.98 9.42
C ASP A 123 3.01 -7.55 9.88
N GLN A 124 3.64 -6.54 9.26
CA GLN A 124 3.34 -5.14 9.51
C GLN A 124 2.11 -4.69 8.71
N SER A 125 2.07 -5.04 7.41
CA SER A 125 0.91 -4.84 6.55
C SER A 125 1.03 -5.75 5.33
N ALA A 126 -0.11 -6.24 4.82
CA ALA A 126 -0.15 -7.01 3.58
C ALA A 126 0.23 -6.19 2.34
N HIS A 127 0.11 -4.86 2.43
CA HIS A 127 0.40 -3.87 1.39
C HIS A 127 1.36 -2.79 1.93
N PHE A 128 2.43 -3.18 2.60
CA PHE A 128 3.39 -2.29 3.25
C PHE A 128 3.98 -1.22 2.31
N TYR A 129 4.42 -1.60 1.10
CA TYR A 129 5.00 -0.64 0.15
C TYR A 129 3.96 0.30 -0.46
N GLY A 130 2.74 -0.20 -0.67
CA GLY A 130 1.61 0.62 -1.10
C GLY A 130 1.24 1.66 -0.02
N LEU A 131 1.05 1.20 1.21
CA LEU A 131 0.78 2.04 2.39
C LEU A 131 1.85 3.12 2.56
N GLY A 132 3.13 2.75 2.53
CA GLY A 132 4.18 3.73 2.74
C GLY A 132 4.31 4.74 1.60
N THR A 133 3.98 4.37 0.35
CA THR A 133 3.94 5.33 -0.77
C THR A 133 2.85 6.39 -0.54
N ARG A 134 1.66 5.97 -0.12
CA ARG A 134 0.56 6.87 0.25
C ARG A 134 0.93 7.81 1.39
N ILE A 135 1.53 7.27 2.45
CA ILE A 135 1.98 8.06 3.60
C ILE A 135 3.07 9.07 3.18
N LEU A 136 3.97 8.69 2.27
CA LEU A 136 4.97 9.61 1.73
C LEU A 136 4.35 10.74 0.90
N ASP A 137 3.27 10.48 0.17
CA ASP A 137 2.53 11.52 -0.56
C ASP A 137 1.89 12.56 0.38
N LEU A 138 1.62 12.19 1.65
CA LEU A 138 1.01 13.07 2.66
C LEU A 138 2.05 13.84 3.51
N PHE A 139 3.15 13.18 3.92
CA PHE A 139 4.08 13.70 4.92
C PHE A 139 5.47 14.09 4.37
N ASP A 140 5.79 13.77 3.11
CA ASP A 140 7.09 14.01 2.46
C ASP A 140 8.31 13.71 3.37
N ASP A 141 8.27 12.57 4.08
CA ASP A 141 9.36 12.14 4.96
C ASP A 141 10.48 11.46 4.15
N ARG A 142 11.55 12.20 3.92
CA ARG A 142 12.72 11.71 3.20
C ARG A 142 13.35 10.48 3.85
N GLU A 143 13.43 10.42 5.18
CA GLU A 143 14.09 9.32 5.88
C GLU A 143 13.28 8.02 5.73
N LEU A 144 11.95 8.13 5.78
CA LEU A 144 11.03 7.03 5.48
C LEU A 144 11.21 6.54 4.03
N SER A 145 11.28 7.46 3.06
CA SER A 145 11.46 7.11 1.64
C SER A 145 12.76 6.36 1.36
N GLU A 146 13.87 6.79 1.99
CA GLU A 146 15.19 6.19 1.82
C GLU A 146 15.24 4.79 2.45
N ALA A 147 14.66 4.64 3.64
CA ALA A 147 14.56 3.35 4.32
C ALA A 147 13.69 2.36 3.51
N MET A 148 12.51 2.77 3.04
CA MET A 148 11.63 1.91 2.23
C MET A 148 12.30 1.46 0.93
N ARG A 149 12.94 2.39 0.22
CA ARG A 149 13.69 2.08 -1.01
C ARG A 149 14.82 1.09 -0.74
N LYS A 150 15.61 1.31 0.31
CA LYS A 150 16.70 0.42 0.72
C LYS A 150 16.17 -0.98 1.03
N THR A 151 15.05 -1.08 1.77
CA THR A 151 14.40 -2.34 2.12
C THR A 151 14.00 -3.11 0.88
N PHE A 152 13.27 -2.48 -0.04
CA PHE A 152 12.80 -3.14 -1.27
C PHE A 152 13.96 -3.64 -2.15
N VAL A 153 14.98 -2.80 -2.38
CA VAL A 153 16.14 -3.17 -3.21
C VAL A 153 16.95 -4.30 -2.57
N THR A 154 17.15 -4.26 -1.25
CA THR A 154 17.93 -5.29 -0.54
C THR A 154 17.24 -6.65 -0.58
N ARG A 155 15.91 -6.67 -0.40
CA ARG A 155 15.08 -7.89 -0.42
C ARG A 155 14.83 -8.41 -1.83
N ALA A 156 14.77 -7.55 -2.84
CA ALA A 156 14.64 -7.95 -4.24
C ALA A 156 15.73 -8.93 -4.69
N ALA A 157 16.95 -8.78 -4.19
CA ALA A 157 18.04 -9.71 -4.47
C ALA A 157 17.78 -11.12 -3.89
N GLU A 158 17.20 -11.20 -2.69
CA GLU A 158 16.82 -12.48 -2.07
C GLU A 158 15.64 -13.11 -2.80
N ILE A 159 14.62 -12.32 -3.13
CA ILE A 159 13.47 -12.76 -3.93
C ILE A 159 13.94 -13.39 -5.25
N ALA A 160 14.88 -12.74 -5.96
CA ALA A 160 15.44 -13.25 -7.19
C ALA A 160 16.24 -14.56 -6.98
N LEU A 161 16.96 -14.69 -5.86
CA LEU A 161 17.67 -15.91 -5.50
C LEU A 161 16.70 -17.08 -5.23
N HIS A 162 15.63 -16.83 -4.46
CA HIS A 162 14.59 -17.82 -4.18
C HIS A 162 13.81 -18.21 -5.44
N ALA A 163 13.50 -17.25 -6.31
CA ALA A 163 12.81 -17.50 -7.57
C ALA A 163 13.56 -18.49 -8.49
N ARG A 164 14.91 -18.48 -8.45
CA ARG A 164 15.76 -19.39 -9.23
C ARG A 164 15.81 -20.83 -8.68
N LYS A 165 15.59 -21.02 -7.38
CA LYS A 165 15.70 -22.33 -6.70
C LYS A 165 14.47 -23.22 -6.89
N GLY A 166 13.38 -22.69 -7.46
CA GLY A 166 12.06 -23.33 -7.49
C GLY A 166 11.86 -24.51 -8.44
N GLY A 167 12.85 -25.41 -8.59
CA GLY A 167 12.75 -26.56 -9.48
C GLY A 167 13.08 -27.92 -8.87
N ASP A 168 13.88 -28.00 -7.79
CA ASP A 168 14.39 -29.29 -7.28
C ASP A 168 14.60 -29.29 -5.74
N ASP A 169 14.92 -28.14 -5.13
CA ASP A 169 15.25 -28.02 -3.69
C ASP A 169 14.08 -27.47 -2.82
N ALA A 170 12.84 -27.46 -3.33
CA ALA A 170 11.68 -26.93 -2.62
C ALA A 170 11.15 -27.85 -1.50
N VAL A 171 11.96 -28.82 -1.02
CA VAL A 171 11.61 -29.79 0.04
C VAL A 171 12.05 -29.28 1.43
N GLY A 172 11.99 -27.97 1.65
CA GLY A 172 12.35 -27.35 2.93
C GLY A 172 11.41 -26.23 3.31
N GLY A 173 10.79 -26.31 4.50
CA GLY A 173 9.83 -25.32 5.03
C GLY A 173 10.34 -23.87 5.05
N SER A 174 11.65 -23.66 4.95
CA SER A 174 12.27 -22.33 4.81
C SER A 174 11.80 -21.56 3.56
N SER A 175 11.49 -22.24 2.45
CA SER A 175 10.98 -21.55 1.26
C SER A 175 9.52 -21.12 1.43
N GLU A 176 8.72 -21.88 2.16
CA GLU A 176 7.31 -21.56 2.41
C GLU A 176 7.18 -20.39 3.39
N GLU A 177 7.98 -20.38 4.45
CA GLU A 177 8.05 -19.28 5.42
C GLU A 177 8.46 -17.96 4.74
N PHE A 178 9.46 -18.01 3.84
CA PHE A 178 9.87 -16.85 3.05
C PHE A 178 8.72 -16.30 2.19
N LEU A 179 8.00 -17.17 1.45
CA LEU A 179 6.88 -16.77 0.61
C LEU A 179 5.70 -16.22 1.41
N ARG A 180 5.48 -16.76 2.61
CA ARG A 180 4.47 -16.24 3.54
C ARG A 180 4.84 -14.85 4.03
N GLY A 181 6.12 -14.52 4.20
CA GLY A 181 6.60 -13.21 4.65
C GLY A 181 6.60 -12.09 3.60
N LEU A 182 6.27 -12.39 2.34
CA LEU A 182 6.31 -11.41 1.25
C LEU A 182 5.07 -10.49 1.23
N ASP A 183 5.34 -9.21 1.04
CA ASP A 183 4.35 -8.19 0.68
C ASP A 183 3.76 -8.44 -0.72
N GLU A 184 2.61 -7.84 -1.06
CA GLU A 184 2.02 -8.04 -2.38
C GLU A 184 2.91 -7.55 -3.54
N TRP A 185 3.64 -6.45 -3.38
CA TRP A 185 4.60 -6.01 -4.41
C TRP A 185 5.72 -7.03 -4.59
N GLU A 186 6.21 -7.60 -3.49
CA GLU A 186 7.26 -8.63 -3.49
C GLU A 186 6.77 -9.95 -4.10
N ARG A 187 5.51 -10.30 -3.89
CA ARG A 187 4.88 -11.49 -4.50
C ARG A 187 4.76 -11.34 -6.00
N VAL A 188 4.33 -10.17 -6.49
CA VAL A 188 4.31 -9.87 -7.93
C VAL A 188 5.71 -9.98 -8.52
N LEU A 189 6.72 -9.43 -7.84
CA LEU A 189 8.12 -9.52 -8.26
C LEU A 189 8.61 -10.97 -8.29
N PHE A 190 8.30 -11.76 -7.27
CA PHE A 190 8.66 -13.17 -7.18
C PHE A 190 8.07 -13.98 -8.35
N ARG A 191 6.77 -13.83 -8.62
CA ARG A 191 6.08 -14.51 -9.75
C ARG A 191 6.79 -14.22 -11.08
N LYS A 192 7.01 -12.93 -11.38
CA LYS A 192 7.70 -12.50 -12.61
C LYS A 192 9.12 -13.06 -12.72
N ALA A 193 9.88 -13.05 -11.61
CA ALA A 193 11.25 -13.57 -11.60
C ALA A 193 11.30 -15.10 -11.77
N HIS A 194 10.35 -15.80 -11.15
CA HIS A 194 10.24 -17.26 -11.22
C HIS A 194 9.85 -17.71 -12.64
N ASP A 195 8.81 -17.09 -13.21
CA ASP A 195 8.35 -17.37 -14.56
C ASP A 195 9.44 -17.06 -15.60
N GLY A 196 10.16 -15.94 -15.44
CA GLY A 196 11.29 -15.59 -16.30
C GLY A 196 12.43 -16.62 -16.24
N THR A 197 12.74 -17.14 -15.05
CA THR A 197 13.79 -18.16 -14.89
C THR A 197 13.36 -19.49 -15.50
N LYS A 198 12.10 -19.89 -15.27
CA LYS A 198 11.52 -21.12 -15.83
C LYS A 198 11.49 -21.07 -17.35
N ALA A 199 10.98 -19.99 -17.94
CA ALA A 199 10.93 -19.81 -19.39
C ALA A 199 12.33 -19.83 -20.03
N SER A 200 13.32 -19.21 -19.37
CA SER A 200 14.72 -19.23 -19.83
C SER A 200 15.30 -20.66 -19.82
N LYS A 201 15.05 -21.43 -18.76
CA LYS A 201 15.47 -22.84 -18.68
C LYS A 201 14.84 -23.70 -19.78
N GLU A 202 13.52 -23.59 -19.95
CA GLU A 202 12.78 -24.31 -20.98
C GLU A 202 13.27 -23.96 -22.40
N TRP A 203 13.58 -22.70 -22.65
CA TRP A 203 14.16 -22.26 -23.91
C TRP A 203 15.55 -22.87 -24.15
N MET A 204 16.45 -22.81 -23.14
CA MET A 204 17.78 -23.42 -23.25
C MET A 204 17.72 -24.93 -23.51
N ASP A 205 16.77 -25.63 -22.88
CA ASP A 205 16.61 -27.08 -23.08
C ASP A 205 16.03 -27.42 -24.46
N LYS A 206 15.21 -26.54 -25.04
CA LYS A 206 14.75 -26.67 -26.45
C LYS A 206 15.88 -26.43 -27.44
N VAL A 207 16.72 -25.42 -27.20
CA VAL A 207 17.88 -25.12 -28.06
C VAL A 207 18.87 -26.29 -28.08
N LYS A 208 19.13 -26.94 -26.94
CA LYS A 208 20.06 -28.09 -26.85
C LYS A 208 19.58 -29.37 -27.54
N LYS A 209 18.29 -29.47 -27.85
CA LYS A 209 17.69 -30.65 -28.52
C LYS A 209 17.78 -30.58 -30.05
N HIS A 210 18.20 -29.44 -30.59
CA HIS A 210 18.42 -29.19 -32.02
C HIS A 210 19.91 -28.96 -32.29
#